data_AF-Q9YF05-F1
#
_entry.id   AF-Q9YF05-F1
#
_cell.length_a   1.000
_cell.length_b   1.000
_cell.length_c   1.000
_cell.angle_alpha   90.00
_cell.angle_beta   90.00
_cell.angle_gamma   90.00
#
_symmetry.space_group_name_H-M   'P 1'
#
loop_
_entity.id
_entity.type
_entity.pdbx_description
1 polymer ?
#
loop_
_entity_poly.entity_id
_entity_poly.type
_entity_poly.pdbx_seq_one_letter_code
_entity_poly.pdbx_strand_id
1 'polypeptide(L)'
;MALELAVDWRIDNILEAIILMLPAMIANATPVVAGGRRPVDMGVVLPDGRRLLGDGKTIEGLLAGFAAGSAAGVLAALASGNMLLAVHSPAIALGALAGDMAGSFVKRRLGIERGRPAPLLDQLDFYLGALAVSIALGYTWTPRVAVEAAAAVLLLHLAANITAYLLGLKKVPW
;
A
#
# COMPACT_ATOMS: atom_id res chain seq x y z
N MET A 1 6.06 38.35 -9.87
CA MET A 1 6.33 37.09 -10.59
C MET A 1 6.62 36.01 -9.55
N ALA A 2 5.64 35.72 -8.70
CA ALA A 2 5.64 34.43 -8.02
C ALA A 2 5.40 33.44 -9.16
N LEU A 3 6.43 32.70 -9.55
CA LEU A 3 6.18 31.36 -10.03
C LEU A 3 5.42 30.70 -8.88
N GLU A 4 4.10 30.81 -8.89
CA GLU A 4 3.30 29.65 -8.55
C GLU A 4 3.82 28.59 -9.51
N LEU A 5 4.86 27.87 -9.06
CA LEU A 5 5.00 26.46 -9.34
C LEU A 5 3.66 25.90 -8.88
N ALA A 6 2.65 26.02 -9.75
CA ALA A 6 1.42 25.28 -9.65
C ALA A 6 1.88 23.84 -9.84
N VAL A 7 2.36 23.26 -8.74
CA VAL A 7 2.44 21.83 -8.58
C VAL A 7 1.01 21.42 -8.84
N ASP A 8 0.76 20.89 -10.02
CA ASP A 8 -0.57 20.41 -10.35
C ASP A 8 -0.80 19.21 -9.44
N TRP A 9 -1.53 19.45 -8.35
CA TRP A 9 -1.92 18.42 -7.39
C TRP A 9 -2.99 17.51 -7.96
N ARG A 10 -3.45 17.78 -9.19
CA ARG A 10 -4.44 16.99 -9.88
C ARG A 10 -3.80 15.75 -10.48
N ILE A 11 -4.35 14.60 -10.12
CA ILE A 11 -3.99 13.30 -10.70
C ILE A 11 -5.05 12.97 -11.74
N ASP A 12 -4.70 13.18 -13.01
CA ASP A 12 -5.65 13.12 -14.13
C ASP A 12 -5.32 12.08 -15.21
N ASN A 13 -4.19 11.40 -15.07
CA ASN A 13 -3.79 10.26 -15.87
C ASN A 13 -3.13 9.15 -15.04
N ILE A 14 -3.07 7.95 -15.63
CA ILE A 14 -2.58 6.74 -14.96
C ILE A 14 -1.07 6.79 -14.63
N LEU A 15 -0.28 7.54 -15.40
CA LEU A 15 1.16 7.65 -15.18
C LEU A 15 1.46 8.41 -13.88
N GLU A 16 0.80 9.55 -13.67
CA GLU A 16 0.87 10.31 -12.42
C GLU A 16 0.40 9.49 -11.23
N ALA A 17 -0.71 8.77 -11.38
CA ALA A 17 -1.24 7.88 -10.36
C ALA A 17 -0.23 6.80 -9.97
N ILE A 18 0.40 6.15 -10.96
CA ILE A 18 1.43 5.15 -10.71
C ILE A 18 2.63 5.78 -10.01
N ILE A 19 3.16 6.91 -10.50
CA ILE A 19 4.32 7.59 -9.89
C ILE A 19 4.04 7.94 -8.43
N LEU A 20 2.85 8.48 -8.13
CA LEU A 20 2.45 8.84 -6.78
C LEU A 20 2.23 7.62 -5.87
N MET A 21 1.75 6.51 -6.42
CA MET A 21 1.45 5.27 -5.68
C MET A 21 2.62 4.30 -5.61
N LEU A 22 3.71 4.50 -6.35
CA LEU A 22 4.93 3.67 -6.27
C LEU A 22 5.45 3.49 -4.83
N PRO A 23 5.60 4.56 -4.02
CA PRO A 23 5.97 4.43 -2.61
C PRO A 23 5.04 3.52 -1.80
N ALA A 24 3.72 3.62 -2.03
CA ALA A 24 2.72 2.79 -1.37
C ALA A 24 2.81 1.31 -1.80
N MET A 25 2.99 1.07 -3.10
CA MET A 25 3.17 -0.29 -3.65
C MET A 25 4.42 -0.96 -3.08
N ILE A 26 5.54 -0.23 -2.99
CA ILE A 26 6.78 -0.73 -2.40
C ILE A 26 6.62 -0.94 -0.89
N ALA A 27 6.02 0.00 -0.17
CA ALA A 27 5.79 -0.11 1.27
C ALA A 27 4.95 -1.35 1.61
N ASN A 28 3.89 -1.61 0.86
CA ASN A 28 3.00 -2.76 1.08
C ASN A 28 3.64 -4.10 0.73
N ALA A 29 4.47 -4.16 -0.32
CA ALA A 29 5.14 -5.40 -0.73
C ALA A 29 6.31 -5.79 0.18
N THR A 30 6.99 -4.80 0.77
CA THR A 30 8.23 -5.01 1.55
C THR A 30 8.09 -5.97 2.74
N PRO A 31 7.04 -5.93 3.58
CA PRO A 31 6.85 -6.89 4.68
C PRO A 31 6.90 -8.35 4.26
N VAL A 32 6.53 -8.70 3.02
CA VAL A 32 6.56 -10.08 2.52
C VAL A 32 7.98 -10.62 2.46
N VAL A 33 8.94 -9.80 2.04
CA VAL A 33 10.35 -10.18 1.90
C VAL A 33 11.18 -9.88 3.14
N ALA A 34 10.87 -8.79 3.85
CA ALA A 34 11.54 -8.43 5.10
C ALA A 34 11.14 -9.39 6.24
N GLY A 35 9.93 -9.95 6.16
CA GLY A 35 9.36 -10.78 7.21
C GLY A 35 9.08 -9.98 8.48
N GLY A 36 9.11 -10.68 9.61
CA GLY A 36 8.92 -10.08 10.93
C GLY A 36 8.40 -11.11 11.92
N ARG A 37 8.57 -10.79 13.21
CA ARG A 37 8.34 -11.76 14.28
C ARG A 37 7.41 -11.22 15.37
N ARG A 38 7.45 -9.92 15.64
CA ARG A 38 6.68 -9.30 16.73
C ARG A 38 5.35 -8.78 16.19
N PRO A 39 4.21 -9.41 16.52
CA PRO A 39 2.91 -8.91 16.09
C PRO A 39 2.66 -7.50 16.63
N VAL A 40 2.15 -6.61 15.79
CA VAL A 40 1.84 -5.22 16.15
C VAL A 40 0.77 -5.16 17.24
N ASP A 41 -0.20 -6.09 17.19
CA ASP A 41 -1.27 -6.17 18.18
C ASP A 41 -0.86 -6.89 19.48
N MET A 42 0.39 -7.33 19.62
CA MET A 42 0.90 -8.04 20.79
C MET A 42 0.06 -9.25 21.24
N GLY A 43 -0.72 -9.86 20.35
CA GLY A 43 -1.59 -10.98 20.71
C GLY A 43 -2.98 -10.59 21.22
N VAL A 44 -3.35 -9.30 21.19
CA VAL A 44 -4.64 -8.82 21.71
C VAL A 44 -5.81 -9.53 21.01
N VAL A 45 -6.72 -10.05 21.83
CA VAL A 45 -7.99 -10.66 21.44
C VAL A 45 -9.11 -9.74 21.91
N LEU A 46 -10.03 -9.40 21.01
CA LEU A 46 -11.19 -8.56 21.30
C LEU A 46 -12.35 -9.40 21.89
N PRO A 47 -13.41 -8.77 22.45
CA PRO A 47 -14.54 -9.49 23.04
C PRO A 47 -15.29 -10.46 22.12
N ASP A 48 -15.12 -10.32 20.80
CA ASP A 48 -15.64 -11.26 19.80
C ASP A 48 -14.83 -12.58 19.72
N GLY A 49 -13.81 -12.74 20.56
CA GLY A 49 -12.92 -13.91 20.60
C GLY A 49 -11.85 -13.90 19.49
N ARG A 50 -11.77 -12.83 18.68
CA ARG A 50 -10.87 -12.76 17.53
C ARG A 50 -9.73 -11.79 17.79
N ARG A 51 -8.58 -12.08 17.19
CA ARG A 51 -7.38 -11.21 17.23
C ARG A 51 -7.71 -9.81 16.71
N LEU A 52 -7.04 -8.79 17.21
CA LEU A 52 -7.20 -7.42 16.72
C LEU A 52 -6.75 -7.31 15.25
N LEU A 53 -5.52 -7.75 14.95
CA LEU A 53 -4.94 -7.78 13.60
C LEU A 53 -4.51 -9.19 13.20
N GLY A 54 -3.87 -9.92 14.11
CA GLY A 54 -3.24 -11.22 13.87
C GLY A 54 -1.76 -11.13 13.49
N ASP A 55 -1.06 -12.26 13.58
CA ASP A 55 0.42 -12.34 13.54
C ASP A 55 1.07 -11.97 12.19
N GLY A 56 0.26 -11.68 11.16
CA GLY A 56 0.77 -11.24 9.87
C GLY A 56 1.17 -9.77 9.83
N LYS A 57 0.76 -8.97 10.82
CA LYS A 57 1.12 -7.56 10.93
C LYS A 57 2.19 -7.42 12.00
N THR A 58 3.42 -7.15 11.57
CA THR A 58 4.61 -7.19 12.44
C THR A 58 5.29 -5.84 12.53
N ILE A 59 5.94 -5.56 13.66
CA ILE A 59 6.66 -4.31 13.88
C ILE A 59 7.82 -4.19 12.87
N GLU A 60 8.56 -5.27 12.64
CA GLU A 60 9.66 -5.27 11.67
C GLU A 60 9.16 -5.03 10.25
N GLY A 61 8.05 -5.67 9.88
CA GLY A 61 7.42 -5.48 8.57
C GLY A 61 7.00 -4.02 8.36
N LEU A 62 6.36 -3.40 9.36
CA LEU A 62 5.97 -1.99 9.30
C LEU A 62 7.19 -1.06 9.17
N LEU A 63 8.23 -1.26 9.96
CA LEU A 63 9.44 -0.44 9.91
C LEU A 63 10.16 -0.58 8.56
N ALA A 64 10.30 -1.82 8.06
CA ALA A 64 10.90 -2.08 6.76
C ALA A 64 10.06 -1.49 5.62
N GLY A 65 8.74 -1.66 5.66
CA GLY A 65 7.82 -1.09 4.68
C GLY A 65 7.86 0.43 4.65
N PHE A 66 7.88 1.08 5.82
CA PHE A 66 8.01 2.53 5.92
C PHE A 66 9.33 3.03 5.34
N ALA A 67 10.44 2.40 5.70
CA ALA A 67 11.77 2.75 5.19
C ALA A 67 11.86 2.56 3.65
N ALA A 68 11.40 1.42 3.14
CA ALA A 68 11.44 1.11 1.71
C ALA A 68 10.52 2.02 0.89
N GLY A 69 9.29 2.28 1.37
CA GLY A 69 8.38 3.23 0.73
C GLY A 69 8.93 4.66 0.72
N SER A 70 9.53 5.10 1.83
CA SER A 70 10.16 6.43 1.90
C SER A 70 11.34 6.54 0.93
N ALA A 71 12.20 5.53 0.85
CA ALA A 71 13.30 5.48 -0.11
C ALA A 71 12.79 5.45 -1.56
N ALA A 72 11.74 4.68 -1.87
CA ALA A 72 11.09 4.68 -3.17
C ALA A 72 10.54 6.07 -3.53
N GLY A 73 10.04 6.82 -2.55
CA GLY A 73 9.63 8.22 -2.71
C GLY A 73 10.75 9.15 -3.14
N VAL A 74 11.93 9.02 -2.53
CA VAL A 74 13.13 9.78 -2.95
C VAL A 74 13.51 9.42 -4.39
N LEU A 75 13.50 8.14 -4.74
CA LEU A 75 13.80 7.70 -6.10
C LEU A 75 12.76 8.21 -7.11
N ALA A 76 11.47 8.18 -6.77
CA ALA A 76 10.40 8.73 -7.61
C ALA A 76 10.53 10.25 -7.79
N ALA A 77 10.95 10.96 -6.74
CA ALA A 77 11.22 12.39 -6.81
C ALA A 77 12.37 12.69 -7.78
N LEU A 78 13.49 11.97 -7.65
CA LEU A 78 14.65 12.12 -8.54
C LEU A 78 14.32 11.78 -10.00
N ALA A 79 13.55 10.72 -10.23
CA ALA A 79 13.17 10.27 -11.56
C ALA A 79 12.17 11.21 -12.26
N SER A 80 11.26 11.83 -11.50
CA SER A 80 10.23 12.73 -12.05
C SER A 80 10.63 14.20 -12.06
N GLY A 81 11.66 14.59 -11.29
CA GLY A 81 11.97 15.98 -11.00
C GLY A 81 11.03 16.65 -9.98
N ASN A 82 9.98 15.95 -9.53
CA ASN A 82 9.04 16.46 -8.52
C ASN A 82 9.56 16.17 -7.10
N MET A 83 10.33 17.11 -6.55
CA MET A 83 10.94 16.96 -5.22
C MET A 83 9.91 16.82 -4.09
N LEU A 84 8.65 17.23 -4.28
CA LEU A 84 7.60 17.06 -3.26
C LEU A 84 7.25 15.60 -3.02
N LEU A 85 7.47 14.72 -4.01
CA LEU A 85 7.30 13.28 -3.81
C LEU A 85 8.22 12.78 -2.68
N ALA A 86 9.43 13.30 -2.52
CA ALA A 86 10.33 12.89 -1.45
C ALA A 86 9.75 13.22 -0.05
N VAL A 87 8.98 14.30 0.05
CA VAL A 87 8.36 14.78 1.30
C VAL A 87 7.03 14.07 1.58
N HIS A 88 6.22 13.84 0.55
CA HIS A 88 4.88 13.26 0.69
C HIS A 88 4.87 11.72 0.76
N SER A 89 5.85 11.08 0.15
CA SER A 89 5.91 9.61 0.07
C SER A 89 5.98 8.90 1.43
N PRO A 90 6.70 9.40 2.46
CA PRO A 90 6.65 8.78 3.79
C PRO A 90 5.23 8.73 4.36
N ALA A 91 4.45 9.79 4.19
CA ALA A 91 3.05 9.82 4.64
C ALA A 91 2.18 8.87 3.81
N ILE A 92 2.35 8.86 2.48
CA ILE A 92 1.64 7.94 1.58
C ILE A 92 1.97 6.47 1.91
N ALA A 93 3.23 6.16 2.22
CA ALA A 93 3.67 4.84 2.66
C ALA A 93 3.03 4.46 4.01
N LEU A 94 2.95 5.38 4.98
CA LEU A 94 2.21 5.16 6.22
C LEU A 94 0.71 4.92 5.97
N GLY A 95 0.11 5.66 5.04
CA GLY A 95 -1.27 5.44 4.59
C GLY A 95 -1.47 4.03 4.03
N ALA A 96 -0.54 3.56 3.20
CA ALA A 96 -0.58 2.20 2.66
C ALA A 96 -0.53 1.13 3.75
N LEU A 97 0.42 1.25 4.68
CA LEU A 97 0.58 0.32 5.80
C LEU A 97 -0.62 0.36 6.75
N ALA A 98 -1.19 1.54 6.99
CA ALA A 98 -2.41 1.70 7.77
C ALA A 98 -3.62 1.07 7.08
N GLY A 99 -3.75 1.23 5.77
CA GLY A 99 -4.76 0.58 4.93
C GLY A 99 -4.69 -0.94 5.03
N ASP A 100 -3.51 -1.51 4.87
CA ASP A 100 -3.25 -2.96 5.01
C ASP A 100 -3.55 -3.49 6.43
N MET A 101 -3.24 -2.70 7.48
CA MET A 101 -3.66 -3.03 8.85
C MET A 101 -5.18 -2.95 9.02
N ALA A 102 -5.84 -1.95 8.44
CA ALA A 102 -7.29 -1.82 8.48
C ALA A 102 -7.98 -2.98 7.74
N GLY A 103 -7.45 -3.40 6.59
CA GLY A 103 -7.90 -4.60 5.87
C GLY A 103 -7.80 -5.85 6.74
N SER A 104 -6.68 -6.02 7.46
CA SER A 104 -6.55 -7.13 8.41
C SER A 104 -7.50 -7.05 9.59
N PHE A 105 -7.74 -5.87 10.15
CA PHE A 105 -8.76 -5.67 11.17
C PHE A 105 -10.14 -6.11 10.66
N VAL A 106 -10.55 -5.65 9.46
CA VAL A 106 -11.82 -6.03 8.82
C VAL A 106 -11.92 -7.54 8.63
N LYS A 107 -10.87 -8.19 8.13
CA LYS A 107 -10.82 -9.66 8.00
C LYS A 107 -11.08 -10.36 9.34
N ARG A 108 -10.47 -9.90 10.43
CA ARG A 108 -10.71 -10.46 11.76
C ARG A 108 -12.16 -10.25 12.18
N ARG A 109 -12.75 -9.07 11.96
CA ARG A 109 -14.17 -8.82 12.28
C ARG A 109 -15.13 -9.70 11.46
N LEU A 110 -14.75 -10.04 10.23
CA LEU A 110 -15.49 -10.98 9.37
C LEU A 110 -15.22 -12.46 9.67
N GLY A 111 -14.42 -12.78 10.70
CA GLY A 111 -14.07 -14.16 11.04
C GLY A 111 -13.12 -14.85 10.06
N ILE A 112 -12.49 -14.09 9.16
CA ILE A 112 -11.49 -14.61 8.23
C ILE A 112 -10.16 -14.73 8.97
N GLU A 113 -9.61 -15.94 9.03
CA GLU A 113 -8.32 -16.22 9.69
C GLU A 113 -7.12 -15.64 8.93
N ARG A 114 -5.96 -15.57 9.60
CA ARG A 114 -4.71 -15.15 8.96
C ARG A 114 -4.39 -16.07 7.78
N GLY A 115 -3.93 -15.50 6.67
CA GLY A 115 -3.53 -16.25 5.47
C GLY A 115 -4.70 -16.75 4.62
N ARG A 116 -5.95 -16.65 5.10
CA ARG A 116 -7.12 -16.91 4.26
C ARG A 116 -7.35 -15.73 3.30
N PRO A 117 -7.67 -16.00 2.03
CA PRO A 117 -7.86 -14.96 1.02
C PRO A 117 -9.13 -14.16 1.30
N ALA A 118 -9.06 -12.85 1.05
CA ALA A 118 -10.19 -11.94 0.97
C ALA A 118 -10.01 -11.09 -0.31
N PRO A 119 -10.46 -11.58 -1.49
CA PRO A 119 -10.29 -10.89 -2.76
C PRO A 119 -10.83 -9.45 -2.72
N LEU A 120 -10.25 -8.56 -3.53
CA LEU A 120 -10.45 -7.10 -3.51
C LEU A 120 -9.95 -6.43 -2.23
N LEU A 121 -10.28 -6.95 -1.05
CA LEU A 121 -9.79 -6.40 0.22
C LEU A 121 -8.26 -6.53 0.31
N ASP A 122 -7.72 -7.74 0.17
CA ASP A 122 -6.28 -8.02 0.24
C ASP A 122 -5.45 -7.33 -0.87
N GLN A 123 -6.11 -6.79 -1.89
CA GLN A 123 -5.47 -6.19 -3.05
C GLN A 123 -5.61 -4.67 -3.08
N LEU A 124 -6.66 -4.10 -2.47
CA LEU A 124 -6.97 -2.68 -2.53
C LEU A 124 -6.89 -1.97 -1.17
N ASP A 125 -6.76 -2.69 -0.06
CA ASP A 125 -6.70 -2.10 1.28
C ASP A 125 -5.56 -1.08 1.44
N PHE A 126 -4.34 -1.44 1.05
CA PHE A 126 -3.20 -0.53 1.06
C PHE A 126 -3.39 0.64 0.09
N TYR A 127 -3.96 0.36 -1.09
CA TYR A 127 -4.22 1.38 -2.11
C TYR A 127 -5.20 2.43 -1.58
N LEU A 128 -6.28 2.00 -0.93
CA LEU A 128 -7.28 2.90 -0.34
C LEU A 128 -6.69 3.74 0.79
N GLY A 129 -5.84 3.15 1.64
CA GLY A 129 -5.13 3.88 2.69
C GLY A 129 -4.17 4.94 2.12
N ALA A 130 -3.40 4.59 1.09
CA ALA A 130 -2.53 5.51 0.39
C ALA A 130 -3.30 6.63 -0.34
N LEU A 131 -4.39 6.28 -1.02
CA LEU A 131 -5.28 7.22 -1.69
C LEU A 131 -5.86 8.25 -0.70
N ALA A 132 -6.36 7.79 0.44
CA ALA A 132 -6.91 8.67 1.49
C ALA A 132 -5.86 9.66 2.01
N VAL A 133 -4.63 9.20 2.28
CA VAL A 133 -3.54 10.09 2.71
C VAL A 133 -3.13 11.05 1.60
N SER A 134 -3.08 10.60 0.33
CA SER A 134 -2.80 11.51 -0.78
C SER A 134 -3.83 12.63 -0.90
N ILE A 135 -5.12 12.32 -0.73
CA ILE A 135 -6.18 13.33 -0.73
C ILE A 135 -6.02 14.29 0.45
N ALA A 136 -5.67 13.78 1.64
CA ALA A 136 -5.40 14.61 2.82
C ALA A 136 -4.18 15.53 2.65
N LEU A 137 -3.21 15.17 1.81
CA LEU A 137 -2.06 16.00 1.45
C LEU A 137 -2.37 17.03 0.35
N GLY A 138 -3.60 17.04 -0.18
CA GLY A 138 -4.05 18.01 -1.19
C GLY A 138 -4.10 17.49 -2.62
N TYR A 139 -3.73 16.23 -2.87
CA TYR A 139 -3.86 15.65 -4.22
C TYR A 139 -5.34 15.47 -4.59
N THR A 140 -5.72 15.93 -5.78
CA THR A 140 -7.09 15.81 -6.29
C THR A 140 -7.14 14.76 -7.39
N TRP A 141 -7.84 13.66 -7.15
CA TRP A 141 -7.94 12.57 -8.10
C TRP A 141 -9.19 12.71 -8.96
N THR A 142 -9.05 12.55 -10.28
CA THR A 142 -10.25 12.31 -11.10
C THR A 142 -10.83 10.92 -10.74
N PRO A 143 -12.16 10.77 -10.59
CA PRO A 143 -12.75 9.47 -10.25
C PRO A 143 -12.37 8.36 -11.23
N ARG A 144 -12.26 8.69 -12.52
CA ARG A 144 -11.80 7.75 -13.56
C ARG A 144 -10.41 7.20 -13.25
N VAL A 145 -9.44 8.07 -12.96
CA VAL A 145 -8.05 7.65 -12.69
C VAL A 145 -7.94 6.88 -11.39
N ALA A 146 -8.73 7.22 -10.37
CA ALA A 146 -8.79 6.44 -9.13
C ALA A 146 -9.28 5.00 -9.39
N VAL A 147 -10.21 4.80 -10.33
CA VAL A 147 -10.68 3.45 -10.73
C VAL A 147 -9.64 2.74 -11.62
N GLU A 148 -9.02 3.44 -12.56
CA GLU A 148 -7.96 2.89 -13.42
C GLU A 148 -6.74 2.45 -12.59
N ALA A 149 -6.33 3.25 -11.61
CA ALA A 149 -5.24 2.90 -10.69
C ALA A 149 -5.58 1.69 -9.81
N ALA A 150 -6.82 1.60 -9.32
CA ALA A 150 -7.28 0.41 -8.61
C ALA A 150 -7.22 -0.84 -9.52
N ALA A 151 -7.68 -0.74 -10.76
CA ALA A 151 -7.60 -1.82 -11.73
C ALA A 151 -6.14 -2.21 -12.05
N ALA A 152 -5.24 -1.23 -12.19
CA ALA A 152 -3.82 -1.47 -12.38
C ALA A 152 -3.18 -2.22 -11.20
N VAL A 153 -3.56 -1.89 -9.96
CA VAL A 153 -3.13 -2.61 -8.75
C VAL A 153 -3.60 -4.07 -8.78
N LEU A 154 -4.86 -4.34 -9.16
CA LEU A 154 -5.37 -5.70 -9.29
C LEU A 154 -4.59 -6.51 -10.34
N LEU A 155 -4.30 -5.90 -11.50
CA LEU A 155 -3.51 -6.53 -12.56
C LEU A 155 -2.06 -6.78 -12.14
N LEU A 156 -1.45 -5.83 -11.44
CA LEU A 156 -0.08 -5.99 -10.92
C LEU A 156 0.01 -7.14 -9.92
N HIS A 157 -0.97 -7.27 -9.03
CA HIS A 157 -1.02 -8.38 -8.07
C HIS A 157 -1.15 -9.73 -8.78
N LEU A 158 -2.01 -9.82 -9.80
CA LEU A 158 -2.15 -11.03 -10.63
C LEU A 158 -0.84 -11.36 -11.36
N ALA A 159 -0.20 -10.36 -11.98
CA ALA A 159 1.06 -10.53 -12.69
C ALA A 159 2.19 -11.00 -11.75
N ALA A 160 2.25 -10.44 -10.53
CA ALA A 160 3.21 -10.84 -9.51
C ALA A 160 3.00 -12.30 -9.08
N ASN A 161 1.75 -12.74 -8.90
CA ASN A 161 1.44 -14.12 -8.52
C ASN A 161 1.71 -15.13 -9.64
N ILE A 162 1.37 -14.78 -10.89
CA ILE A 162 1.72 -15.60 -12.06
C ILE A 162 3.24 -15.73 -12.18
N THR A 163 3.98 -14.63 -12.04
CA THR A 163 5.44 -14.64 -12.11
C THR A 163 6.02 -15.52 -11.00
N ALA A 164 5.55 -15.37 -9.76
CA ALA A 164 5.99 -16.21 -8.64
C ALA A 164 5.68 -17.70 -8.88
N TYR A 165 4.54 -18.03 -9.50
CA TYR A 165 4.19 -19.39 -9.86
C TYR A 165 5.10 -19.96 -10.96
N LEU A 166 5.35 -19.19 -12.03
CA LEU A 166 6.24 -19.60 -13.13
C LEU A 166 7.69 -19.80 -12.67
N LEU A 167 8.12 -19.05 -11.65
CA LEU A 167 9.43 -19.21 -11.00
C LEU A 167 9.45 -20.34 -9.95
N GLY A 168 8.34 -21.07 -9.75
CA GLY A 168 8.24 -22.15 -8.76
C GLY A 168 8.20 -21.68 -7.31
N LEU A 169 8.05 -20.37 -7.06
CA LEU A 169 7.99 -19.77 -5.71
C LEU A 169 6.60 -19.90 -5.08
N LYS A 170 5.55 -20.03 -5.89
CA LYS A 170 4.18 -20.32 -5.47
C LYS A 170 3.67 -21.62 -6.08
N LYS A 171 2.78 -22.31 -5.35
CA LYS A 171 2.09 -23.53 -5.83
C LYS A 171 0.91 -23.25 -6.76
N VAL A 172 0.37 -22.02 -6.76
CA VAL A 172 -0.79 -21.59 -7.55
C VAL A 172 -0.58 -20.18 -8.11
N PRO A 173 -1.15 -19.85 -9.28
CA PRO A 173 -0.90 -18.59 -9.99
C PRO A 173 -1.72 -17.38 -9.53
N TRP A 174 -2.67 -17.57 -8.60
CA TRP A 174 -3.54 -16.48 -8.09
C TRP A 174 -3.09 -15.90 -6.75
#